data_AF-A0AAD3E4Q1-F1
#
_entry.id   AF-A0AAD3E4Q1-F1
#
_cell.length_a   1.000
_cell.length_b   1.000
_cell.length_c   1.000
_cell.angle_alpha   90.00
_cell.angle_beta   90.00
_cell.angle_gamma   90.00
#
_symmetry.space_group_name_H-M   'P 1'
#
loop_
_entity.id
_entity.type
_entity.pdbx_description
1 polymer ?
#
loop_
_entity_poly.entity_id
_entity_poly.type
_entity_poly.pdbx_seq_one_letter_code
_entity_poly.pdbx_strand_id
1 'polypeptide(L)'
;MAGVLADAERRLALPSYKVRAQIWADKLAGEIVDKDFLDSNAPALAALVASTLSQYEDLASQRLVRAFVNTACSRSDAFVRALAAVAVKAASSKPPPSRSEALVLLHWIRAVLLNLDPESAKKAVTKLLEILVALLDQLSPALDAAAWPSVARLVRGLLRRKPALEADFLAAAKAAANGGGAVRALLDSPTASSAAPPALYEQLLAIYLDKALAGARERLSPEAAAAYRPLLARLSEADLTSRVLPAVSKALRRVPDVALGAVVALAGAAPAALDMSRAAGELVPLLVQQARLKESVRGAALEAVRALAGRCGQAGVLRELVAGLRKILDGSAEGKVKVAAERSVLAAALGALGAEAPAAAAEEALAQEVVAFLATAVKDELSEDVKISLLATLAAWLPRCAPSSSST
;
A
#
# COMPACT_ATOMS: atom_id res chain seq x y z
N MET A 1 -42.66 27.58 -3.47
CA MET A 1 -41.23 27.23 -3.29
C MET A 1 -41.02 25.89 -2.58
N ALA A 2 -41.67 25.58 -1.44
CA ALA A 2 -41.61 24.25 -0.79
C ALA A 2 -42.09 23.06 -1.67
N GLY A 3 -42.88 23.33 -2.72
CA GLY A 3 -43.45 22.30 -3.59
C GLY A 3 -42.44 21.56 -4.47
N VAL A 4 -41.34 22.19 -4.91
CA VAL A 4 -40.36 21.53 -5.80
C VAL A 4 -39.55 20.48 -5.05
N LEU A 5 -39.09 20.80 -3.84
CA LEU A 5 -38.33 19.85 -3.01
C LEU A 5 -39.20 18.69 -2.56
N ALA A 6 -40.43 18.95 -2.11
CA ALA A 6 -41.38 17.91 -1.74
C ALA A 6 -41.83 17.05 -2.94
N ASP A 7 -41.86 17.59 -4.17
CA ASP A 7 -42.05 16.80 -5.39
C ASP A 7 -40.82 15.93 -5.69
N ALA A 8 -39.62 16.50 -5.58
CA ALA A 8 -38.37 15.79 -5.81
C ALA A 8 -38.20 14.62 -4.82
N GLU A 9 -38.38 14.85 -3.52
CA GLU A 9 -38.30 13.81 -2.48
C GLU A 9 -39.25 12.64 -2.77
N ARG A 10 -40.52 12.93 -3.06
CA ARG A 10 -41.52 11.89 -3.35
C ARG A 10 -41.19 11.10 -4.61
N ARG A 11 -40.73 11.77 -5.67
CA ARG A 11 -40.50 11.13 -6.97
C ARG A 11 -39.17 10.41 -7.06
N LEU A 12 -38.14 10.87 -6.35
CA LEU A 12 -36.83 10.21 -6.30
C LEU A 12 -36.84 8.90 -5.50
N ALA A 13 -37.85 8.69 -4.65
CA ALA A 13 -38.10 7.40 -4.00
C ALA A 13 -38.52 6.29 -4.99
N LEU A 14 -38.97 6.66 -6.20
CA LEU A 14 -39.34 5.68 -7.23
C LEU A 14 -38.09 5.14 -7.95
N PRO A 15 -38.00 3.81 -8.20
CA PRO A 15 -36.85 3.20 -8.87
C PRO A 15 -36.92 3.39 -10.40
N SER A 16 -36.89 4.64 -10.87
CA SER A 16 -36.95 4.97 -12.31
C SER A 16 -35.86 5.94 -12.73
N TYR A 17 -34.95 5.49 -13.59
CA TYR A 17 -33.91 6.36 -14.16
C TYR A 17 -34.50 7.58 -14.89
N LYS A 18 -35.58 7.41 -15.67
CA LYS A 18 -36.23 8.53 -16.38
C LYS A 18 -36.71 9.60 -15.41
N VAL A 19 -37.27 9.19 -14.27
CA VAL A 19 -37.71 10.12 -13.23
C VAL A 19 -36.50 10.79 -12.59
N ARG A 20 -35.44 10.04 -12.25
CA ARG A 20 -34.19 10.60 -11.70
C ARG A 20 -33.56 11.63 -12.64
N ALA A 21 -33.51 11.33 -13.95
CA ALA A 21 -33.01 12.26 -14.97
C ALA A 21 -33.83 13.54 -15.01
N GLN A 22 -35.16 13.44 -15.09
CA GLN A 22 -36.04 14.60 -15.12
C GLN A 22 -35.91 15.47 -13.86
N ILE A 23 -35.76 14.85 -12.68
CA ILE A 23 -35.60 15.60 -11.43
C ILE A 23 -34.23 16.26 -11.34
N TRP A 24 -33.14 15.52 -11.54
CA TRP A 24 -31.78 16.03 -11.32
C TRP A 24 -31.27 16.92 -12.45
N ALA A 25 -31.54 16.58 -13.71
CA ALA A 25 -31.00 17.29 -14.87
C ALA A 25 -31.90 18.41 -15.38
N ASP A 26 -33.21 18.36 -15.12
CA ASP A 26 -34.14 19.38 -15.62
C ASP A 26 -34.69 20.23 -14.47
N LYS A 27 -35.46 19.63 -13.54
CA LYS A 27 -36.16 20.39 -12.50
C LYS A 27 -35.20 21.07 -11.53
N LEU A 28 -34.45 20.28 -10.76
CA LEU A 28 -33.54 20.82 -9.74
C LEU A 28 -32.42 21.64 -10.38
N ALA A 29 -31.89 21.20 -11.52
CA ALA A 29 -30.88 21.95 -12.26
C ALA A 29 -31.37 23.33 -12.72
N GLY A 30 -32.64 23.45 -13.14
CA GLY A 30 -33.25 24.71 -13.53
C GLY A 30 -33.45 25.67 -12.35
N GLU A 31 -33.84 25.16 -11.19
CA GLU A 31 -34.10 25.98 -9.99
C GLU A 31 -32.82 26.50 -9.34
N ILE A 32 -31.74 25.69 -9.32
CA ILE A 32 -30.45 26.14 -8.77
C ILE A 32 -29.74 27.17 -9.66
N VAL A 33 -30.35 27.58 -10.77
CA VAL A 33 -29.91 28.76 -11.52
C VAL A 33 -30.06 30.01 -10.66
N ASP A 34 -31.13 30.07 -9.87
CA ASP A 34 -31.36 31.11 -8.87
C ASP A 34 -30.55 30.82 -7.60
N LYS A 35 -29.63 31.75 -7.27
CA LYS A 35 -28.76 31.63 -6.11
C LYS A 35 -29.55 31.76 -4.81
N ASP A 36 -30.57 32.60 -4.74
CA ASP A 36 -31.35 32.84 -3.52
C ASP A 36 -32.14 31.57 -3.16
N PHE A 37 -32.68 30.89 -4.16
CA PHE A 37 -33.29 29.57 -4.00
C PHE A 37 -32.27 28.56 -3.45
N LEU A 38 -31.08 28.47 -4.07
CA LEU A 38 -30.06 27.51 -3.66
C LEU A 38 -29.55 27.77 -2.23
N ASP A 39 -29.26 29.02 -1.88
CA ASP A 39 -28.78 29.41 -0.56
C ASP A 39 -29.84 29.14 0.53
N SER A 40 -31.09 29.50 0.27
CA SER A 40 -32.21 29.30 1.22
C SER A 40 -32.54 27.82 1.46
N ASN A 41 -32.28 26.96 0.47
CA ASN A 41 -32.63 25.53 0.51
C ASN A 41 -31.41 24.61 0.62
N ALA A 42 -30.21 25.16 0.82
CA ALA A 42 -28.96 24.41 0.83
C ALA A 42 -28.96 23.16 1.74
N PRO A 43 -29.44 23.22 3.00
CA PRO A 43 -29.51 22.03 3.87
C PRO A 43 -30.44 20.94 3.33
N ALA A 44 -31.61 21.31 2.80
CA ALA A 44 -32.58 20.36 2.25
C ALA A 44 -32.05 19.71 0.96
N LEU A 45 -31.46 20.49 0.07
CA LEU A 45 -30.82 19.98 -1.14
C LEU A 45 -29.64 19.05 -0.82
N ALA A 46 -28.80 19.39 0.17
CA ALA A 46 -27.72 18.53 0.61
C ALA A 46 -28.23 17.22 1.23
N ALA A 47 -29.33 17.26 1.97
CA ALA A 47 -29.98 16.05 2.50
C ALA A 47 -30.56 15.16 1.38
N LEU A 48 -31.13 15.76 0.34
CA LEU A 48 -31.60 15.04 -0.84
C LEU A 48 -30.44 14.39 -1.60
N VAL A 49 -29.31 15.08 -1.74
CA VAL A 49 -28.08 14.46 -2.28
C VAL A 49 -27.63 13.30 -1.39
N ALA A 50 -27.64 13.48 -0.07
CA ALA A 50 -27.25 12.44 0.89
C ALA A 50 -28.08 11.15 0.73
N SER A 51 -29.39 11.26 0.52
CA SER A 51 -30.26 10.09 0.37
C SER A 51 -29.93 9.26 -0.88
N THR A 52 -29.31 9.86 -1.90
CA THR A 52 -28.91 9.12 -3.11
C THR A 52 -27.73 8.18 -2.89
N LEU A 53 -26.95 8.37 -1.81
CA LEU A 53 -25.71 7.64 -1.58
C LEU A 53 -25.92 6.12 -1.57
N SER A 54 -26.92 5.66 -0.81
CA SER A 54 -27.28 4.24 -0.71
C SER A 54 -28.38 3.82 -1.69
N GLN A 55 -29.16 4.77 -2.23
CA GLN A 55 -30.29 4.46 -3.12
C GLN A 55 -29.87 4.24 -4.58
N TYR A 56 -28.78 4.88 -5.03
CA TYR A 56 -28.39 4.87 -6.44
C TYR A 56 -27.18 3.96 -6.67
N GLU A 57 -27.47 2.74 -7.13
CA GLU A 57 -26.44 1.75 -7.43
C GLU A 57 -25.89 1.88 -8.86
N ASP A 58 -26.64 2.48 -9.78
CA ASP A 58 -26.27 2.61 -11.19
C ASP A 58 -25.44 3.87 -11.48
N LEU A 59 -24.41 3.71 -12.32
CA LEU A 59 -23.49 4.77 -12.71
C LEU A 59 -24.19 5.94 -13.42
N ALA A 60 -25.28 5.70 -14.14
CA ALA A 60 -26.00 6.74 -14.86
C ALA A 60 -26.70 7.72 -13.90
N SER A 61 -27.39 7.19 -12.89
CA SER A 61 -28.02 7.99 -11.82
C SER A 61 -26.99 8.72 -10.97
N GLN A 62 -25.89 8.05 -10.60
CA GLN A 62 -24.80 8.70 -9.86
C GLN A 62 -24.16 9.87 -10.64
N ARG A 63 -24.06 9.77 -11.97
CA ARG A 63 -23.56 10.86 -12.83
C ARG A 63 -24.48 12.08 -12.82
N LEU A 64 -25.80 11.89 -12.79
CA LEU A 64 -26.76 12.99 -12.69
C LEU A 64 -26.57 13.78 -11.40
N VAL A 65 -26.51 13.08 -10.25
CA VAL A 65 -26.28 13.70 -8.94
C VAL A 65 -24.92 14.40 -8.91
N ARG A 66 -23.88 13.77 -9.47
CA ARG A 66 -22.55 14.38 -9.55
C ARG A 66 -22.54 15.67 -10.37
N ALA A 67 -23.28 15.72 -11.49
CA ALA A 67 -23.41 16.93 -12.29
C ALA A 67 -24.10 18.05 -11.49
N PHE A 68 -25.22 17.71 -10.82
CA PHE A 68 -25.93 18.62 -9.92
C PHE A 68 -25.01 19.16 -8.82
N VAL A 69 -24.30 18.28 -8.10
CA VAL A 69 -23.39 18.67 -7.01
C VAL A 69 -22.29 19.61 -7.49
N ASN A 70 -21.67 19.36 -8.65
CA ASN A 70 -20.64 20.26 -9.18
C ASN A 70 -21.19 21.66 -9.48
N THR A 71 -22.39 21.75 -10.07
CA THR A 71 -23.05 23.02 -10.40
C THR A 71 -23.50 23.76 -9.14
N ALA A 72 -24.08 23.07 -8.17
CA ALA A 72 -24.53 23.66 -6.92
C ALA A 72 -23.35 24.18 -6.09
N CYS A 73 -22.26 23.39 -5.96
CA CYS A 73 -21.07 23.82 -5.23
C CYS A 73 -20.37 25.03 -5.86
N SER A 74 -20.43 25.24 -7.18
CA SER A 74 -19.81 26.41 -7.82
C SER A 74 -20.63 27.69 -7.69
N ARG A 75 -21.86 27.62 -7.17
CA ARG A 75 -22.80 28.75 -7.09
C ARG A 75 -23.10 29.22 -5.66
N SER A 76 -22.98 28.33 -4.67
CA SER A 76 -23.45 28.58 -3.30
C SER A 76 -22.49 28.06 -2.23
N ASP A 77 -21.96 28.99 -1.43
CA ASP A 77 -21.17 28.65 -0.23
C ASP A 77 -22.03 27.97 0.85
N ALA A 78 -23.31 28.33 0.95
CA ALA A 78 -24.25 27.69 1.86
C ALA A 78 -24.40 26.21 1.53
N PHE A 79 -24.55 25.87 0.24
CA PHE A 79 -24.61 24.48 -0.22
C PHE A 79 -23.28 23.76 -0.02
N VAL A 80 -22.13 24.39 -0.31
CA VAL A 80 -20.80 23.81 -0.05
C VAL A 80 -20.65 23.41 1.43
N ARG A 81 -21.04 24.28 2.37
CA ARG A 81 -21.00 23.98 3.81
C ARG A 81 -21.97 22.88 4.21
N ALA A 82 -23.20 22.90 3.69
CA ALA A 82 -24.20 21.86 3.95
C ALA A 82 -23.73 20.48 3.44
N LEU A 83 -23.20 20.42 2.22
CA LEU A 83 -22.68 19.18 1.63
C LEU A 83 -21.42 18.69 2.33
N ALA A 84 -20.54 19.60 2.80
CA ALA A 84 -19.39 19.24 3.63
C ALA A 84 -19.85 18.50 4.90
N ALA A 85 -20.86 19.02 5.60
CA ALA A 85 -21.41 18.38 6.80
C ALA A 85 -22.01 16.99 6.48
N VAL A 86 -22.72 16.86 5.35
CA VAL A 86 -23.23 15.58 4.86
C VAL A 86 -22.08 14.58 4.61
N ALA A 87 -21.03 15.01 3.92
CA ALA A 87 -19.89 14.14 3.61
C ALA A 87 -19.16 13.67 4.88
N VAL A 88 -18.96 14.56 5.86
CA VAL A 88 -18.38 14.19 7.17
C VAL A 88 -19.24 13.16 7.90
N LYS A 89 -20.57 13.38 7.93
CA LYS A 89 -21.51 12.46 8.57
C LYS A 89 -21.52 11.09 7.87
N ALA A 90 -21.58 11.07 6.54
CA ALA A 90 -21.61 9.85 5.75
C ALA A 90 -20.32 9.04 5.87
N ALA A 91 -19.15 9.69 5.83
CA ALA A 91 -17.86 9.00 5.99
C ALA A 91 -17.65 8.41 7.40
N SER A 92 -18.38 8.94 8.40
CA SER A 92 -18.31 8.48 9.79
C SER A 92 -19.41 7.46 10.14
N SER A 93 -20.16 6.95 9.16
CA SER A 93 -21.24 6.00 9.38
C SER A 93 -20.74 4.66 9.92
N LYS A 94 -21.61 3.96 10.64
CA LYS A 94 -21.41 2.56 11.05
C LYS A 94 -22.59 1.74 10.51
N PRO A 95 -22.38 0.75 9.62
CA PRO A 95 -21.09 0.33 9.03
C PRO A 95 -20.41 1.42 8.18
N PRO A 96 -19.09 1.30 7.91
CA PRO A 96 -18.39 2.21 7.00
C PRO A 96 -18.99 2.15 5.59
N PRO A 97 -18.82 3.21 4.77
CA PRO A 97 -19.39 3.25 3.43
C PRO A 97 -18.91 2.08 2.59
N SER A 98 -19.80 1.50 1.78
CA SER A 98 -19.45 0.50 0.78
C SER A 98 -18.48 1.07 -0.26
N ARG A 99 -17.88 0.20 -1.08
CA ARG A 99 -16.97 0.62 -2.15
C ARG A 99 -17.61 1.63 -3.12
N SER A 100 -18.88 1.42 -3.48
CA SER A 100 -19.62 2.33 -4.37
C SER A 100 -19.83 3.70 -3.70
N GLU A 101 -20.28 3.69 -2.44
CA GLU A 101 -20.51 4.90 -1.66
C GLU A 101 -19.23 5.69 -1.43
N ALA A 102 -18.11 5.01 -1.14
CA ALA A 102 -16.80 5.63 -0.98
C ALA A 102 -16.35 6.38 -2.26
N LEU A 103 -16.60 5.81 -3.45
CA LEU A 103 -16.32 6.48 -4.72
C LEU A 103 -17.19 7.72 -4.94
N VAL A 104 -18.48 7.64 -4.60
CA VAL A 104 -19.40 8.78 -4.67
C VAL A 104 -18.99 9.88 -3.70
N LEU A 105 -18.64 9.53 -2.46
CA LEU A 105 -18.16 10.46 -1.44
C LEU A 105 -16.86 11.16 -1.88
N LEU A 106 -15.92 10.47 -2.51
CA LEU A 106 -14.72 11.10 -3.08
C LEU A 106 -15.08 12.19 -4.11
N HIS A 107 -16.10 11.98 -4.94
CA HIS A 107 -16.56 13.00 -5.87
C HIS A 107 -17.17 14.20 -5.16
N TRP A 108 -18.00 13.98 -4.12
CA TRP A 108 -18.61 15.05 -3.35
C TRP A 108 -17.56 15.87 -2.60
N ILE A 109 -16.65 15.21 -1.87
CA ILE A 109 -15.58 15.87 -1.13
C ILE A 109 -14.68 16.68 -2.08
N ARG A 110 -14.36 16.14 -3.25
CA ARG A 110 -13.63 16.89 -4.27
C ARG A 110 -14.38 18.14 -4.73
N ALA A 111 -15.69 18.04 -4.98
CA ALA A 111 -16.50 19.19 -5.40
C ALA A 111 -16.55 20.27 -4.30
N VAL A 112 -16.71 19.85 -3.04
CA VAL A 112 -16.65 20.74 -1.87
C VAL A 112 -15.27 21.42 -1.79
N LEU A 113 -14.17 20.66 -1.77
CA LEU A 113 -12.81 21.22 -1.63
C LEU A 113 -12.39 22.14 -2.79
N LEU A 114 -12.96 21.97 -3.98
CA LEU A 114 -12.71 22.87 -5.11
C LEU A 114 -13.35 24.25 -4.94
N ASN A 115 -14.45 24.35 -4.18
CA ASN A 115 -15.22 25.58 -4.02
C ASN A 115 -15.13 26.15 -2.60
N LEU A 116 -14.68 25.35 -1.62
CA LEU A 116 -14.42 25.81 -0.27
C LEU A 116 -13.16 26.70 -0.26
N ASP A 117 -13.26 27.82 0.43
CA ASP A 117 -12.12 28.70 0.68
C ASP A 117 -11.27 28.15 1.85
N PRO A 118 -9.99 27.81 1.63
CA PRO A 118 -9.15 27.24 2.66
C PRO A 118 -8.82 28.18 3.81
N GLU A 119 -8.86 29.50 3.60
CA GLU A 119 -8.54 30.47 4.65
C GLU A 119 -9.69 30.60 5.65
N SER A 120 -10.92 30.78 5.16
CA SER A 120 -12.09 30.92 6.03
C SER A 120 -12.57 29.61 6.65
N ALA A 121 -12.23 28.45 6.06
CA ALA A 121 -12.77 27.15 6.47
C ALA A 121 -11.69 26.10 6.83
N LYS A 122 -10.55 26.53 7.36
CA LYS A 122 -9.38 25.68 7.66
C LYS A 122 -9.72 24.35 8.35
N LYS A 123 -10.53 24.38 9.42
CA LYS A 123 -10.93 23.15 10.15
C LYS A 123 -11.73 22.18 9.28
N ALA A 124 -12.64 22.69 8.46
CA ALA A 124 -13.44 21.87 7.56
C ALA A 124 -12.57 21.27 6.44
N VAL A 125 -11.64 22.06 5.88
CA VAL A 125 -10.67 21.59 4.90
C VAL A 125 -9.82 20.44 5.47
N THR A 126 -9.20 20.64 6.63
CA THR A 126 -8.40 19.59 7.30
C THR A 126 -9.23 18.34 7.48
N LYS A 127 -10.47 18.45 7.98
CA LYS A 127 -11.32 17.29 8.22
C LYS A 127 -11.70 16.55 6.93
N LEU A 128 -12.01 17.29 5.87
CA LEU A 128 -12.35 16.71 4.57
C LEU A 128 -11.15 16.03 3.92
N LEU A 129 -9.94 16.56 4.08
CA LEU A 129 -8.71 15.93 3.61
C LEU A 129 -8.39 14.64 4.38
N GLU A 130 -8.57 14.62 5.70
CA GLU A 130 -8.47 13.39 6.50
C GLU A 130 -9.41 12.30 5.99
N ILE A 131 -10.67 12.67 5.74
CA ILE A 131 -11.68 11.73 5.21
C ILE A 131 -11.29 11.28 3.80
N LEU A 132 -10.84 12.19 2.95
CA LEU A 132 -10.42 11.86 1.59
C LEU A 132 -9.26 10.84 1.62
N VAL A 133 -8.27 11.03 2.50
CA VAL A 133 -7.18 10.06 2.69
C VAL A 133 -7.71 8.72 3.20
N ALA A 134 -8.60 8.70 4.19
CA ALA A 134 -9.17 7.47 4.72
C ALA A 134 -9.94 6.69 3.64
N LEU A 135 -10.71 7.38 2.79
CA LEU A 135 -11.39 6.76 1.65
C LEU A 135 -10.41 6.22 0.61
N LEU A 136 -9.29 6.89 0.37
CA LEU A 136 -8.24 6.36 -0.52
C LEU A 136 -7.59 5.10 0.05
N ASP A 137 -7.33 5.07 1.35
CA ASP A 137 -6.79 3.89 2.04
C ASP A 137 -7.76 2.71 1.99
N GLN A 138 -9.07 2.97 2.11
CA GLN A 138 -10.12 1.97 1.94
C GLN A 138 -10.21 1.45 0.49
N LEU A 139 -10.12 2.35 -0.49
CA LEU A 139 -10.31 2.03 -1.91
C LEU A 139 -9.08 1.41 -2.55
N SER A 140 -7.87 1.72 -2.08
CA SER A 140 -6.63 1.18 -2.63
C SER A 140 -6.62 -0.36 -2.69
N PRO A 141 -6.87 -1.10 -1.59
CA PRO A 141 -6.89 -2.56 -1.65
C PRO A 141 -8.07 -3.11 -2.48
N ALA A 142 -9.17 -2.37 -2.57
CA ALA A 142 -10.39 -2.79 -3.26
C ALA A 142 -10.37 -2.53 -4.79
N LEU A 143 -9.40 -1.76 -5.29
CA LEU A 143 -9.30 -1.37 -6.69
C LEU A 143 -8.03 -1.93 -7.34
N ASP A 144 -8.23 -2.63 -8.44
CA ASP A 144 -7.15 -3.11 -9.30
C ASP A 144 -6.37 -1.95 -9.95
N ALA A 145 -5.29 -2.31 -10.65
CA ALA A 145 -4.43 -1.36 -11.34
C ALA A 145 -5.14 -0.62 -12.50
N ALA A 146 -6.19 -1.20 -13.09
CA ALA A 146 -6.92 -0.63 -14.21
C ALA A 146 -7.96 0.42 -13.76
N ALA A 147 -8.60 0.20 -12.61
CA ALA A 147 -9.62 1.08 -12.05
C ALA A 147 -9.02 2.25 -11.25
N TRP A 148 -7.90 2.03 -10.57
CA TRP A 148 -7.25 3.04 -9.72
C TRP A 148 -6.95 4.40 -10.38
N PRO A 149 -6.48 4.47 -11.65
CA PRO A 149 -6.18 5.75 -12.31
C PRO A 149 -7.36 6.73 -12.33
N SER A 150 -8.60 6.25 -12.33
CA SER A 150 -9.79 7.11 -12.27
C SER A 150 -9.95 7.79 -10.92
N VAL A 151 -9.62 7.10 -9.82
CA VAL A 151 -9.60 7.65 -8.46
C VAL A 151 -8.42 8.60 -8.27
N ALA A 152 -7.22 8.18 -8.69
CA ALA A 152 -6.01 9.02 -8.59
C ALA A 152 -6.17 10.37 -9.32
N ARG A 153 -6.83 10.37 -10.49
CA ARG A 153 -7.12 11.61 -11.25
C ARG A 153 -8.00 12.61 -10.48
N LEU A 154 -8.85 12.15 -9.57
CA LEU A 154 -9.67 13.05 -8.75
C LEU A 154 -8.82 13.87 -7.80
N VAL A 155 -7.90 13.20 -7.10
CA VAL A 155 -6.97 13.81 -6.14
C VAL A 155 -5.98 14.70 -6.86
N ARG A 156 -5.31 14.20 -7.90
CA ARG A 156 -4.35 14.98 -8.68
C ARG A 156 -5.01 16.18 -9.37
N GLY A 157 -6.23 15.99 -9.88
CA GLY A 157 -7.01 17.08 -10.45
C GLY A 157 -7.50 18.10 -9.42
N LEU A 158 -7.70 17.71 -8.15
CA LEU A 158 -7.98 18.63 -7.05
C LEU A 158 -6.74 19.48 -6.75
N LEU A 159 -5.61 18.83 -6.46
CA LEU A 159 -4.37 19.50 -6.08
C LEU A 159 -3.83 20.40 -7.21
N ARG A 160 -4.00 20.00 -8.48
CA ARG A 160 -3.67 20.87 -9.62
C ARG A 160 -4.48 22.16 -9.65
N ARG A 161 -5.77 22.11 -9.27
CA ARG A 161 -6.67 23.29 -9.28
C ARG A 161 -6.57 24.10 -7.99
N LYS A 162 -6.18 23.48 -6.88
CA LYS A 162 -6.04 24.07 -5.55
C LYS A 162 -4.69 23.64 -4.94
N PRO A 163 -3.56 24.16 -5.45
CA PRO A 163 -2.22 23.73 -5.00
C PRO A 163 -1.96 24.05 -3.52
N ALA A 164 -2.62 25.06 -2.96
CA ALA A 164 -2.56 25.37 -1.53
C ALA A 164 -2.99 24.21 -0.60
N LEU A 165 -3.75 23.23 -1.12
CA LEU A 165 -4.19 22.06 -0.34
C LEU A 165 -3.12 20.95 -0.26
N GLU A 166 -2.04 21.01 -1.02
CA GLU A 166 -1.06 19.92 -1.11
C GLU A 166 -0.38 19.63 0.23
N ALA A 167 0.06 20.68 0.94
CA ALA A 167 0.71 20.53 2.24
C ALA A 167 -0.23 19.90 3.29
N ASP A 168 -1.49 20.36 3.35
CA ASP A 168 -2.50 19.81 4.27
C ASP A 168 -2.89 18.37 3.88
N PHE A 169 -2.90 18.05 2.58
CA PHE A 169 -3.17 16.69 2.10
C PHE A 169 -2.05 15.73 2.51
N LEU A 170 -0.78 16.14 2.36
CA LEU A 170 0.37 15.35 2.79
C LEU A 170 0.42 15.22 4.33
N ALA A 171 0.04 16.27 5.06
CA ALA A 171 -0.12 16.20 6.52
C ALA A 171 -1.22 15.20 6.92
N ALA A 172 -2.37 15.20 6.24
CA ALA A 172 -3.43 14.22 6.45
C ALA A 172 -2.98 12.79 6.11
N ALA A 173 -2.22 12.59 5.03
CA ALA A 173 -1.64 11.31 4.67
C ALA A 173 -0.66 10.80 5.74
N LYS A 174 0.15 11.68 6.30
CA LYS A 174 1.06 11.37 7.41
C LYS A 174 0.32 11.11 8.73
N ALA A 175 -0.84 11.72 8.95
CA ALA A 175 -1.64 11.49 10.15
C ALA A 175 -2.48 10.19 10.07
N ALA A 176 -2.77 9.71 8.86
CA ALA A 176 -3.55 8.50 8.64
C ALA A 176 -2.87 7.24 9.19
N ALA A 177 -3.67 6.20 9.42
CA ALA A 177 -3.19 4.91 9.92
C ALA A 177 -2.28 4.20 8.90
N ASN A 178 -2.67 4.22 7.62
CA ASN A 178 -1.89 3.61 6.54
C ASN A 178 -1.23 4.68 5.67
N GLY A 179 -1.98 5.60 5.07
CA GLY A 179 -1.46 6.64 4.16
C GLY A 179 -1.04 6.13 2.78
N GLY A 180 -0.98 4.82 2.56
CA GLY A 180 -0.58 4.22 1.29
C GLY A 180 -1.51 4.54 0.12
N GLY A 181 -2.82 4.69 0.36
CA GLY A 181 -3.78 5.11 -0.66
C GLY A 181 -3.51 6.52 -1.18
N ALA A 182 -3.09 7.44 -0.30
CA ALA A 182 -2.67 8.78 -0.68
C ALA A 182 -1.37 8.75 -1.51
N VAL A 183 -0.38 7.96 -1.09
CA VAL A 183 0.86 7.74 -1.86
C VAL A 183 0.56 7.21 -3.26
N ARG A 184 -0.27 6.17 -3.36
CA ARG A 184 -0.70 5.58 -4.64
C ARG A 184 -1.49 6.56 -5.51
N ALA A 185 -2.19 7.53 -4.92
CA ALA A 185 -2.99 8.50 -5.68
C ALA A 185 -2.12 9.60 -6.29
N LEU A 186 -1.04 9.99 -5.60
CA LEU A 186 -0.12 11.05 -6.03
C LEU A 186 0.92 10.55 -7.03
N LEU A 187 1.32 9.29 -6.93
CA LEU A 187 2.22 8.67 -7.89
C LEU A 187 1.43 8.07 -9.05
N ASP A 188 1.90 8.32 -10.27
CA ASP A 188 1.39 7.61 -11.44
C ASP A 188 1.74 6.12 -11.38
N SER A 189 1.08 5.33 -12.24
CA SER A 189 1.35 3.90 -12.45
C SER A 189 2.84 3.57 -12.27
N PRO A 190 3.20 2.42 -11.67
CA PRO A 190 4.61 2.01 -11.51
C PRO A 190 5.40 1.97 -12.82
N THR A 191 4.71 1.98 -13.98
CA THR A 191 5.29 1.99 -15.33
C THR A 191 5.39 3.38 -15.98
N ALA A 192 4.87 4.43 -15.35
CA ALA A 192 4.85 5.76 -15.95
C ALA A 192 6.22 6.45 -15.80
N SER A 193 6.80 6.84 -16.94
CA SER A 193 8.10 7.52 -17.04
C SER A 193 8.16 8.92 -16.40
N SER A 194 7.02 9.47 -15.94
CA SER A 194 6.99 10.76 -15.27
C SER A 194 7.52 10.63 -13.83
N ALA A 195 8.75 11.10 -13.62
CA ALA A 195 9.31 11.29 -12.30
C ALA A 195 8.40 12.25 -11.49
N ALA A 196 8.15 11.91 -10.23
CA ALA A 196 7.51 12.85 -9.31
C ALA A 196 8.53 13.95 -8.98
N PRO A 197 8.10 15.18 -8.67
CA PRO A 197 9.01 16.20 -8.16
C PRO A 197 9.82 15.67 -6.97
N PRO A 198 11.14 15.92 -6.89
CA PRO A 198 11.98 15.37 -5.82
C PRO A 198 11.45 15.66 -4.42
N ALA A 199 10.99 16.89 -4.17
CA ALA A 199 10.42 17.28 -2.87
C ALA A 199 9.16 16.51 -2.50
N LEU A 200 8.35 16.10 -3.49
CA LEU A 200 7.17 15.26 -3.25
C LEU A 200 7.60 13.83 -2.94
N TYR A 201 8.50 13.26 -3.74
CA TYR A 201 9.05 11.93 -3.51
C TYR A 201 9.62 11.78 -2.09
N GLU A 202 10.41 12.76 -1.65
CA GLU A 202 10.99 12.82 -0.31
C GLU A 202 9.95 12.72 0.80
N GLN A 203 8.84 13.46 0.67
CA GLN A 203 7.74 13.46 1.64
C GLN A 203 6.98 12.13 1.64
N LEU A 204 6.75 11.55 0.46
CA LEU A 204 6.06 10.25 0.32
C LEU A 204 6.92 9.10 0.87
N LEU A 205 8.23 9.14 0.65
CA LEU A 205 9.16 8.18 1.25
C LEU A 205 9.19 8.33 2.78
N ALA A 206 9.18 9.56 3.31
CA ALA A 206 9.06 9.77 4.75
C ALA A 206 7.76 9.18 5.34
N ILE A 207 6.63 9.27 4.61
CA ILE A 207 5.36 8.63 5.02
C ILE A 207 5.52 7.11 5.06
N TYR A 208 6.07 6.49 4.01
CA TYR A 208 6.31 5.04 4.00
C TYR A 208 7.21 4.60 5.17
N LEU A 209 8.32 5.30 5.42
CA LEU A 209 9.25 4.96 6.50
C LEU A 209 8.60 5.08 7.88
N ASP A 210 7.69 6.03 8.08
CA ASP A 210 6.92 6.14 9.32
C ASP A 210 5.88 5.02 9.45
N LYS A 211 5.07 4.80 8.41
CA LYS A 211 3.89 3.92 8.46
C LYS A 211 4.18 2.43 8.29
N ALA A 212 5.24 2.09 7.57
CA ALA A 212 5.63 0.70 7.32
C ALA A 212 6.72 0.20 8.25
N LEU A 213 7.50 1.09 8.85
CA LEU A 213 8.71 0.74 9.60
C LEU A 213 8.75 1.41 10.98
N ALA A 214 9.22 2.65 11.06
CA ALA A 214 9.67 3.26 12.32
C ALA A 214 8.53 3.59 13.31
N GLY A 215 7.37 3.97 12.81
CA GLY A 215 6.17 4.33 13.60
C GLY A 215 5.06 3.28 13.55
N ALA A 216 5.29 2.16 12.85
CA ALA A 216 4.31 1.10 12.68
C ALA A 216 4.05 0.39 14.01
N ARG A 217 2.78 0.34 14.42
CA ARG A 217 2.33 -0.39 15.62
C ARG A 217 1.87 -1.80 15.31
N GLU A 218 1.43 -2.02 14.08
CA GLU A 218 0.89 -3.27 13.58
C GLU A 218 1.51 -3.58 12.22
N ARG A 219 1.58 -4.87 11.88
CA ARG A 219 2.07 -5.32 10.58
C ARG A 219 1.12 -4.81 9.49
N LEU A 220 1.67 -4.15 8.48
CA LEU A 220 0.89 -3.79 7.29
C LEU A 220 0.33 -5.06 6.63
N SER A 221 -0.95 -5.03 6.30
CA SER A 221 -1.54 -6.07 5.46
C SER A 221 -0.89 -6.07 4.07
N PRO A 222 -0.86 -7.20 3.35
CA PRO A 222 -0.31 -7.26 2.00
C PRO A 222 -0.95 -6.24 1.05
N GLU A 223 -2.26 -6.00 1.19
CA GLU A 223 -3.00 -5.05 0.36
C GLU A 223 -2.65 -3.59 0.72
N ALA A 224 -2.44 -3.30 2.00
CA ALA A 224 -1.95 -2.01 2.46
C ALA A 224 -0.53 -1.72 1.95
N ALA A 225 0.35 -2.72 2.02
CA ALA A 225 1.71 -2.63 1.49
C ALA A 225 1.74 -2.43 -0.03
N ALA A 226 0.83 -3.07 -0.77
CA ALA A 226 0.72 -2.93 -2.23
C ALA A 226 0.41 -1.49 -2.66
N ALA A 227 -0.24 -0.69 -1.81
CA ALA A 227 -0.50 0.71 -2.09
C ALA A 227 0.79 1.54 -2.23
N TYR A 228 1.87 1.13 -1.56
CA TYR A 228 3.19 1.77 -1.65
C TYR A 228 4.00 1.35 -2.87
N ARG A 229 3.55 0.36 -3.65
CA ARG A 229 4.30 -0.18 -4.79
C ARG A 229 4.77 0.90 -5.79
N PRO A 230 3.97 1.90 -6.20
CA PRO A 230 4.43 2.95 -7.11
C PRO A 230 5.58 3.80 -6.55
N LEU A 231 5.69 3.93 -5.22
CA LEU A 231 6.78 4.63 -4.55
C LEU A 231 8.03 3.77 -4.50
N LEU A 232 7.88 2.52 -4.07
CA LEU A 232 8.99 1.58 -3.93
C LEU A 232 9.63 1.25 -5.30
N ALA A 233 8.82 1.22 -6.37
CA ALA A 233 9.28 1.06 -7.75
C ALA A 233 10.12 2.24 -8.28
N ARG A 234 10.32 3.29 -7.48
CA ARG A 234 11.15 4.46 -7.81
C ARG A 234 12.38 4.59 -6.92
N LEU A 235 12.63 3.64 -6.02
CA LEU A 235 13.79 3.66 -5.13
C LEU A 235 15.10 3.64 -5.91
N SER A 236 16.00 4.55 -5.55
CA SER A 236 17.39 4.52 -5.99
C SER A 236 18.27 3.73 -5.00
N GLU A 237 19.50 3.43 -5.40
CA GLU A 237 20.52 2.86 -4.52
C GLU A 237 20.84 3.79 -3.33
N ALA A 238 20.85 5.10 -3.58
CA ALA A 238 21.06 6.11 -2.54
C ALA A 238 19.92 6.09 -1.50
N ASP A 239 18.66 6.00 -1.93
CA ASP A 239 17.51 5.89 -1.03
C ASP A 239 17.58 4.61 -0.19
N LEU A 240 17.88 3.49 -0.86
CA LEU A 240 18.01 2.19 -0.20
C LEU A 240 19.07 2.25 0.89
N THR A 241 20.25 2.75 0.55
CA THR A 241 21.42 2.77 1.44
C THR A 241 21.28 3.76 2.60
N SER A 242 20.86 4.99 2.32
CA SER A 242 20.93 6.08 3.30
C SER A 242 19.71 6.17 4.21
N ARG A 243 18.56 5.63 3.79
CA ARG A 243 17.28 5.84 4.48
C ARG A 243 16.53 4.54 4.75
N VAL A 244 16.29 3.73 3.72
CA VAL A 244 15.44 2.54 3.86
C VAL A 244 16.12 1.47 4.70
N LEU A 245 17.36 1.10 4.35
CA LEU A 245 18.09 0.04 5.05
C LEU A 245 18.30 0.35 6.55
N PRO A 246 18.76 1.55 6.96
CA PRO A 246 18.84 1.91 8.37
C PRO A 246 17.48 1.84 9.09
N ALA A 247 16.39 2.25 8.43
CA ALA A 247 15.05 2.20 9.01
C ALA A 247 14.56 0.76 9.20
N VAL A 248 14.76 -0.11 8.20
CA VAL A 248 14.41 -1.54 8.26
C VAL A 248 15.22 -2.24 9.34
N SER A 249 16.54 -2.07 9.37
CA SER A 249 17.43 -2.67 10.37
C SER A 249 17.04 -2.26 11.80
N LYS A 250 16.71 -0.97 12.00
CA LYS A 250 16.22 -0.46 13.28
C LYS A 250 14.86 -1.05 13.66
N ALA A 251 13.93 -1.14 12.71
CA ALA A 251 12.59 -1.67 12.94
C ALA A 251 12.62 -3.17 13.29
N LEU A 252 13.39 -3.98 12.55
CA LEU A 252 13.56 -5.42 12.82
C LEU A 252 14.14 -5.70 14.21
N ARG A 253 15.03 -4.85 14.72
CA ARG A 253 15.60 -4.99 16.07
C ARG A 253 14.63 -4.60 17.19
N ARG A 254 13.64 -3.74 16.90
CA ARG A 254 12.69 -3.23 17.90
C ARG A 254 11.38 -4.01 17.90
N VAL A 255 10.78 -4.18 16.72
CA VAL A 255 9.45 -4.76 16.54
C VAL A 255 9.46 -5.67 15.29
N PRO A 256 10.15 -6.83 15.35
CA PRO A 256 10.35 -7.70 14.18
C PRO A 256 9.03 -8.16 13.56
N ASP A 257 8.03 -8.52 14.37
CA ASP A 257 6.70 -8.96 13.89
C ASP A 257 6.03 -7.95 12.94
N VAL A 258 6.27 -6.65 13.16
CA VAL A 258 5.71 -5.56 12.36
C VAL A 258 6.54 -5.31 11.10
N ALA A 259 7.88 -5.30 11.22
CA ALA A 259 8.78 -4.90 10.13
C ALA A 259 8.92 -5.94 9.01
N LEU A 260 8.68 -7.23 9.29
CA LEU A 260 8.90 -8.32 8.32
C LEU A 260 8.09 -8.18 7.03
N GLY A 261 6.82 -7.77 7.12
CA GLY A 261 5.98 -7.54 5.95
C GLY A 261 6.52 -6.44 5.04
N ALA A 262 7.16 -5.42 5.62
CA ALA A 262 7.74 -4.32 4.85
C ALA A 262 8.99 -4.75 4.06
N VAL A 263 9.77 -5.72 4.55
CA VAL A 263 10.93 -6.26 3.82
C VAL A 263 10.48 -7.00 2.57
N VAL A 264 9.47 -7.86 2.68
CA VAL A 264 8.89 -8.59 1.54
C VAL A 264 8.32 -7.62 0.52
N ALA A 265 7.54 -6.63 0.99
CA ALA A 265 6.97 -5.60 0.12
C ALA A 265 8.05 -4.78 -0.59
N LEU A 266 9.13 -4.40 0.10
CA LEU A 266 10.27 -3.70 -0.47
C LEU A 266 10.94 -4.52 -1.58
N ALA A 267 11.30 -5.77 -1.30
CA ALA A 267 11.97 -6.65 -2.27
C ALA A 267 11.10 -6.96 -3.49
N GLY A 268 9.78 -7.10 -3.31
CA GLY A 268 8.84 -7.35 -4.41
C GLY A 268 8.47 -6.11 -5.23
N ALA A 269 8.60 -4.91 -4.67
CA ALA A 269 8.18 -3.66 -5.33
C ALA A 269 9.34 -2.82 -5.87
N ALA A 270 10.55 -2.94 -5.33
CA ALA A 270 11.72 -2.22 -5.79
C ALA A 270 12.05 -2.53 -7.27
N PRO A 271 12.63 -1.58 -8.05
CA PRO A 271 12.97 -1.79 -9.46
C PRO A 271 13.80 -3.05 -9.65
N ALA A 272 13.51 -3.90 -10.64
CA ALA A 272 14.23 -5.17 -10.84
C ALA A 272 15.75 -4.97 -11.03
N ALA A 273 16.16 -3.85 -11.63
CA ALA A 273 17.57 -3.49 -11.83
C ALA A 273 18.27 -2.98 -10.55
N LEU A 274 17.54 -2.71 -9.47
CA LEU A 274 18.13 -2.31 -8.19
C LEU A 274 18.71 -3.55 -7.51
N ASP A 275 20.04 -3.61 -7.43
CA ASP A 275 20.76 -4.64 -6.70
C ASP A 275 20.51 -4.48 -5.20
N MET A 276 20.01 -5.54 -4.55
CA MET A 276 19.76 -5.56 -3.12
C MET A 276 20.80 -6.40 -2.37
N SER A 277 21.92 -6.78 -2.99
CA SER A 277 22.99 -7.55 -2.32
C SER A 277 23.44 -6.92 -1.00
N ARG A 278 23.69 -5.61 -0.94
CA ARG A 278 24.04 -4.94 0.32
C ARG A 278 22.95 -5.10 1.39
N ALA A 279 21.68 -4.94 1.01
CA ALA A 279 20.57 -5.12 1.92
C ALA A 279 20.45 -6.59 2.37
N ALA A 280 20.69 -7.56 1.47
CA ALA A 280 20.72 -8.98 1.83
C ALA A 280 21.85 -9.28 2.84
N GLY A 281 23.05 -8.79 2.61
CA GLY A 281 24.20 -8.96 3.50
C GLY A 281 23.94 -8.44 4.93
N GLU A 282 23.25 -7.31 5.06
CA GLU A 282 22.93 -6.72 6.37
C GLU A 282 21.70 -7.37 7.03
N LEU A 283 20.64 -7.63 6.25
CA LEU A 283 19.33 -8.01 6.79
C LEU A 283 19.17 -9.52 6.96
N VAL A 284 19.73 -10.36 6.08
CA VAL A 284 19.56 -11.82 6.18
C VAL A 284 20.06 -12.37 7.52
N PRO A 285 21.25 -12.00 8.02
CA PRO A 285 21.71 -12.45 9.35
C PRO A 285 20.73 -12.05 10.47
N LEU A 286 20.20 -10.82 10.42
CA LEU A 286 19.24 -10.32 11.39
C LEU A 286 17.91 -11.09 11.31
N LEU A 287 17.40 -11.35 10.10
CA LEU A 287 16.17 -12.10 9.87
C LEU A 287 16.28 -13.54 10.38
N VAL A 288 17.40 -14.20 10.10
CA VAL A 288 17.69 -15.56 10.59
C VAL A 288 17.76 -15.59 12.11
N GLN A 289 18.40 -14.59 12.71
CA GLN A 289 18.41 -14.45 14.17
C GLN A 289 16.98 -14.33 14.73
N GLN A 290 16.12 -13.48 14.14
CA GLN A 290 14.73 -13.36 14.58
C GLN A 290 13.95 -14.67 14.43
N ALA A 291 14.13 -15.38 13.31
CA ALA A 291 13.46 -16.64 13.02
C ALA A 291 13.82 -17.77 14.00
N ARG A 292 15.07 -17.76 14.51
CA ARG A 292 15.55 -18.68 15.54
C ARG A 292 14.96 -18.36 16.91
N LEU A 293 14.89 -17.08 17.27
CA LEU A 293 14.49 -16.64 18.61
C LEU A 293 12.98 -16.72 18.86
N LYS A 294 12.15 -16.58 17.83
CA LYS A 294 10.69 -16.48 17.97
C LYS A 294 9.95 -17.33 16.95
N GLU A 295 9.12 -18.25 17.42
CA GLU A 295 8.24 -19.06 16.57
C GLU A 295 7.28 -18.21 15.74
N SER A 296 6.65 -17.21 16.38
CA SER A 296 5.60 -16.37 15.77
C SER A 296 6.06 -15.61 14.51
N VAL A 297 7.35 -15.28 14.42
CA VAL A 297 7.92 -14.54 13.29
C VAL A 297 8.62 -15.43 12.28
N ARG A 298 8.84 -16.71 12.59
CA ARG A 298 9.72 -17.58 11.81
C ARG A 298 9.32 -17.69 10.35
N GLY A 299 8.03 -17.94 10.08
CA GLY A 299 7.52 -18.04 8.72
C GLY A 299 7.75 -16.76 7.92
N ALA A 300 7.41 -15.60 8.50
CA ALA A 300 7.56 -14.30 7.86
C ALA A 300 9.04 -13.89 7.69
N ALA A 301 9.91 -14.27 8.61
CA ALA A 301 11.35 -14.05 8.50
C ALA A 301 11.97 -14.88 7.37
N LEU A 302 11.60 -16.15 7.23
CA LEU A 302 12.04 -16.99 6.12
C LEU A 302 11.49 -16.50 4.77
N GLU A 303 10.26 -15.97 4.73
CA GLU A 303 9.71 -15.30 3.54
C GLU A 303 10.52 -14.06 3.16
N ALA A 304 10.91 -13.23 4.14
CA ALA A 304 11.79 -12.08 3.90
C ALA A 304 13.20 -12.49 3.42
N VAL A 305 13.75 -13.60 3.94
CA VAL A 305 15.02 -14.16 3.46
C VAL A 305 14.90 -14.58 2.00
N ARG A 306 13.83 -15.30 1.62
CA ARG A 306 13.56 -15.67 0.21
C ARG A 306 13.48 -14.45 -0.69
N ALA A 307 12.72 -13.44 -0.28
CA ALA A 307 12.53 -12.22 -1.05
C ALA A 307 13.86 -11.46 -1.27
N LEU A 308 14.72 -11.36 -0.26
CA LEU A 308 16.05 -10.73 -0.40
C LEU A 308 17.03 -11.59 -1.20
N ALA A 309 16.99 -12.92 -1.04
CA ALA A 309 17.83 -13.85 -1.78
C ALA A 309 17.61 -13.71 -3.29
N GLY A 310 16.34 -13.66 -3.73
CA GLY A 310 15.99 -13.45 -5.15
C GLY A 310 16.40 -12.08 -5.71
N ARG A 311 16.88 -11.17 -4.86
CA ARG A 311 17.33 -9.83 -5.22
C ARG A 311 18.84 -9.62 -4.98
N CYS A 312 19.56 -10.66 -4.60
CA CYS A 312 21.01 -10.63 -4.36
C CYS A 312 21.76 -10.93 -5.67
N GLY A 313 22.22 -9.89 -6.37
CA GLY A 313 22.92 -10.05 -7.65
C GLY A 313 24.40 -10.45 -7.53
N GLN A 314 25.01 -10.22 -6.36
CA GLN A 314 26.45 -10.40 -6.14
C GLN A 314 26.79 -11.77 -5.56
N ALA A 315 27.55 -12.58 -6.31
CA ALA A 315 28.00 -13.91 -5.89
C ALA A 315 28.83 -13.88 -4.58
N GLY A 316 29.67 -12.84 -4.39
CA GLY A 316 30.46 -12.66 -3.18
C GLY A 316 29.60 -12.57 -1.91
N VAL A 317 28.55 -11.75 -1.95
CA VAL A 317 27.62 -11.59 -0.82
C VAL A 317 26.84 -12.89 -0.57
N LEU A 318 26.39 -13.57 -1.61
CA LEU A 318 25.70 -14.85 -1.46
C LEU A 318 26.62 -15.91 -0.80
N ARG A 319 27.88 -15.98 -1.23
CA ARG A 319 28.91 -16.88 -0.65
C ARG A 319 29.14 -16.58 0.83
N GLU A 320 29.21 -15.31 1.22
CA GLU A 320 29.35 -14.89 2.62
C GLU A 320 28.14 -15.30 3.46
N LEU A 321 26.92 -15.09 2.96
CA LEU A 321 25.69 -15.50 3.65
C LEU A 321 25.61 -17.02 3.83
N VAL A 322 25.93 -17.78 2.78
CA VAL A 322 26.01 -19.25 2.82
C VAL A 322 27.05 -19.71 3.83
N ALA A 323 28.26 -19.13 3.79
CA ALA A 323 29.33 -19.47 4.73
C ALA A 323 28.93 -19.17 6.18
N GLY A 324 28.29 -18.03 6.44
CA GLY A 324 27.77 -17.66 7.75
C GLY A 324 26.78 -18.70 8.30
N LEU A 325 25.80 -19.11 7.50
CA LEU A 325 24.82 -20.12 7.91
C LEU A 325 25.44 -21.50 8.14
N ARG A 326 26.38 -21.91 7.26
CA ARG A 326 27.11 -23.18 7.40
C ARG A 326 27.88 -23.24 8.71
N LYS A 327 28.63 -22.17 9.04
CA LYS A 327 29.42 -22.08 10.28
C LYS A 327 28.56 -22.16 11.56
N ILE A 328 27.31 -21.71 11.49
CA ILE A 328 26.37 -21.85 12.62
C ILE A 328 25.85 -23.30 12.68
N LEU A 329 25.49 -23.89 11.53
CA LEU A 329 24.98 -25.26 11.45
C LEU A 329 26.01 -26.31 11.91
N ASP A 330 27.27 -26.17 11.52
CA ASP A 330 28.36 -27.08 11.95
C ASP A 330 28.93 -26.76 13.34
N GLY A 331 28.48 -25.65 13.94
CA GLY A 331 28.89 -25.21 15.26
C GLY A 331 30.27 -24.55 15.34
N SER A 332 30.92 -24.27 14.21
CA SER A 332 32.21 -23.56 14.19
C SER A 332 32.12 -22.07 14.56
N ALA A 333 30.94 -21.45 14.44
CA ALA A 333 30.71 -20.05 14.82
C ALA A 333 30.36 -19.86 16.30
N GLU A 334 29.44 -20.66 16.84
CA GLU A 334 28.86 -20.46 18.17
C GLU A 334 28.66 -21.76 18.98
N GLY A 335 29.29 -22.86 18.54
CA GLY A 335 29.07 -24.20 19.10
C GLY A 335 27.83 -24.89 18.53
N LYS A 336 27.65 -26.17 18.88
CA LYS A 336 26.55 -26.98 18.34
C LYS A 336 25.19 -26.44 18.79
N VAL A 337 24.37 -25.99 17.84
CA VAL A 337 22.99 -25.55 18.09
C VAL A 337 22.17 -26.73 18.62
N LYS A 338 21.74 -26.66 19.88
CA LYS A 338 21.06 -27.79 20.55
C LYS A 338 19.59 -27.92 20.14
N VAL A 339 18.93 -26.80 19.91
CA VAL A 339 17.48 -26.74 19.61
C VAL A 339 17.23 -27.17 18.17
N ALA A 340 16.49 -28.26 17.98
CA ALA A 340 16.18 -28.81 16.66
C ALA A 340 15.47 -27.78 15.75
N ALA A 341 14.48 -27.06 16.29
CA ALA A 341 13.76 -26.03 15.55
C ALA A 341 14.68 -24.93 14.99
N GLU A 342 15.71 -24.52 15.74
CA GLU A 342 16.69 -23.54 15.26
C GLU A 342 17.56 -24.11 14.14
N ARG A 343 17.96 -25.39 14.23
CA ARG A 343 18.68 -26.08 13.14
C ARG A 343 17.83 -26.16 11.88
N SER A 344 16.54 -26.49 12.01
CA SER A 344 15.59 -26.48 10.89
C SER A 344 15.45 -25.10 10.26
N VAL A 345 15.42 -24.02 11.06
CA VAL A 345 15.40 -22.64 10.55
C VAL A 345 16.67 -22.31 9.75
N LEU A 346 17.84 -22.66 10.27
CA LEU A 346 19.11 -22.42 9.61
C LEU A 346 19.19 -23.18 8.27
N ALA A 347 18.75 -24.45 8.27
CA ALA A 347 18.63 -25.23 7.04
C ALA A 347 17.67 -24.54 6.05
N ALA A 348 16.45 -24.20 6.48
CA ALA A 348 15.47 -23.54 5.63
C ALA A 348 15.94 -22.19 5.07
N ALA A 349 16.69 -21.41 5.85
CA ALA A 349 17.30 -20.16 5.39
C ALA A 349 18.39 -20.42 4.32
N LEU A 350 19.23 -21.43 4.53
CA LEU A 350 20.21 -21.86 3.53
C LEU A 350 19.52 -22.38 2.25
N GLY A 351 18.40 -23.08 2.40
CA GLY A 351 17.56 -23.51 1.28
C GLY A 351 16.92 -22.34 0.54
N ALA A 352 16.49 -21.29 1.24
CA ALA A 352 15.96 -20.08 0.63
C ALA A 352 17.00 -19.35 -0.23
N LEU A 353 18.25 -19.29 0.23
CA LEU A 353 19.37 -18.75 -0.57
C LEU A 353 19.56 -19.55 -1.87
N GLY A 354 19.51 -20.89 -1.79
CA GLY A 354 19.65 -21.77 -2.95
C GLY A 354 18.44 -21.76 -3.89
N ALA A 355 17.22 -21.65 -3.38
CA ALA A 355 16.04 -21.67 -4.22
C ALA A 355 15.90 -20.36 -5.01
N GLU A 356 16.08 -19.22 -4.36
CA GLU A 356 15.65 -17.93 -4.90
C GLU A 356 16.76 -17.14 -5.58
N ALA A 357 18.03 -17.32 -5.20
CA ALA A 357 19.11 -16.47 -5.70
C ALA A 357 19.20 -16.46 -7.25
N PRO A 358 19.54 -15.34 -7.89
CA PRO A 358 19.83 -15.33 -9.33
C PRO A 358 20.91 -16.34 -9.71
N ALA A 359 20.78 -16.99 -10.87
CA ALA A 359 21.75 -17.98 -11.34
C ALA A 359 23.19 -17.44 -11.39
N ALA A 360 23.35 -16.17 -11.79
CA ALA A 360 24.64 -15.49 -11.83
C ALA A 360 25.30 -15.32 -10.44
N ALA A 361 24.52 -15.30 -9.36
CA ALA A 361 25.05 -15.20 -8.00
C ALA A 361 25.35 -16.57 -7.38
N ALA A 362 24.50 -17.57 -7.66
CA ALA A 362 24.65 -18.93 -7.12
C ALA A 362 25.42 -19.82 -8.10
N GLU A 363 26.72 -19.57 -8.19
CA GLU A 363 27.66 -20.28 -9.05
C GLU A 363 27.69 -21.80 -8.77
N GLU A 364 27.96 -22.60 -9.81
CA GLU A 364 28.01 -24.07 -9.73
C GLU A 364 28.95 -24.57 -8.63
N ALA A 365 30.15 -23.98 -8.51
CA ALA A 365 31.12 -24.34 -7.48
C ALA A 365 30.56 -24.12 -6.06
N LEU A 366 29.86 -23.01 -5.83
CA LEU A 366 29.21 -22.76 -4.54
C LEU A 366 28.10 -23.78 -4.27
N ALA A 367 27.30 -24.12 -5.28
CA ALA A 367 26.26 -25.14 -5.14
C ALA A 367 26.83 -26.51 -4.79
N GLN A 368 27.90 -26.94 -5.45
CA GLN A 368 28.58 -28.21 -5.17
C GLN A 368 29.14 -28.25 -3.74
N GLU A 369 29.77 -27.17 -3.28
CA GLU A 369 30.24 -27.05 -1.89
C GLU A 369 29.10 -27.17 -0.87
N VAL A 370 27.96 -26.52 -1.14
CA VAL A 370 26.79 -26.57 -0.26
C VAL A 370 26.16 -27.96 -0.25
N VAL A 371 26.03 -28.61 -1.41
CA VAL A 371 25.50 -29.98 -1.53
C VAL A 371 26.37 -30.98 -0.79
N ALA A 372 27.70 -30.88 -0.93
CA ALA A 372 28.64 -31.73 -0.19
C ALA A 372 28.49 -31.55 1.33
N PHE A 373 28.42 -30.30 1.80
CA PHE A 373 28.16 -29.99 3.19
C PHE A 373 26.84 -30.58 3.71
N LEU A 374 25.75 -30.41 2.95
CA LEU A 374 24.42 -30.89 3.31
C LEU A 374 24.35 -32.42 3.35
N ALA A 375 25.03 -33.11 2.43
CA ALA A 375 25.08 -34.58 2.43
C ALA A 375 25.71 -35.12 3.73
N THR A 376 26.79 -34.49 4.21
CA THR A 376 27.37 -34.81 5.52
C THR A 376 26.42 -34.45 6.66
N ALA A 377 25.84 -33.24 6.64
CA ALA A 377 24.93 -32.79 7.69
C ALA A 377 23.69 -33.70 7.85
N VAL A 378 23.10 -34.18 6.75
CA VAL A 378 21.96 -35.12 6.77
C VAL A 378 22.36 -36.46 7.42
N LYS A 379 23.57 -36.95 7.12
CA LYS A 379 24.07 -38.21 7.68
C LYS A 379 24.29 -38.13 9.19
N ASP A 380 24.79 -36.99 9.67
CA ASP A 380 25.19 -36.80 11.07
C ASP A 380 24.05 -36.29 11.97
N GLU A 381 22.96 -35.80 11.38
CA GLU A 381 21.79 -35.33 12.13
C GLU A 381 20.96 -36.50 12.69
N LEU A 382 20.47 -36.34 13.91
CA LEU A 382 19.69 -37.38 14.61
C LEU A 382 18.20 -37.05 14.66
N SER A 383 17.84 -35.78 14.55
CA SER A 383 16.44 -35.33 14.54
C SER A 383 15.84 -35.48 13.13
N GLU A 384 14.77 -36.26 13.01
CA GLU A 384 14.05 -36.46 11.75
C GLU A 384 13.50 -35.13 11.18
N ASP A 385 12.97 -34.23 12.01
CA ASP A 385 12.47 -32.92 11.56
C ASP A 385 13.58 -32.05 10.95
N VAL A 386 14.79 -32.13 11.52
CA VAL A 386 15.95 -31.39 11.00
C VAL A 386 16.45 -32.06 9.72
N LYS A 387 16.47 -33.40 9.64
CA LYS A 387 16.81 -34.12 8.40
C LYS A 387 15.87 -33.74 7.26
N ILE A 388 14.56 -33.66 7.50
CA ILE A 388 13.59 -33.23 6.48
C ILE A 388 13.94 -31.82 5.98
N SER A 389 14.26 -30.90 6.89
CA SER A 389 14.64 -29.53 6.54
C SER A 389 15.95 -29.49 5.73
N LEU A 390 16.94 -30.30 6.11
CA LEU A 390 18.21 -30.43 5.39
C LEU A 390 18.03 -31.08 4.01
N LEU A 391 17.17 -32.10 3.87
CA LEU A 391 16.85 -32.73 2.59
C LEU A 391 16.10 -31.79 1.65
N ALA A 392 15.15 -31.00 2.16
CA ALA A 392 14.49 -29.95 1.39
C ALA A 392 15.50 -28.88 0.93
N THR A 393 16.46 -28.55 1.79
CA THR A 393 17.55 -27.62 1.47
C THR A 393 18.47 -28.20 0.41
N LEU A 394 18.83 -29.48 0.51
CA LEU A 394 19.61 -30.20 -0.49
C LEU A 394 18.91 -30.17 -1.85
N ALA A 395 17.61 -30.45 -1.88
CA ALA A 395 16.80 -30.42 -3.09
C ALA A 395 16.76 -29.02 -3.75
N ALA A 396 16.83 -27.93 -2.97
CA ALA A 396 16.88 -26.57 -3.51
C ALA A 396 18.22 -26.22 -4.19
N TRP A 397 19.32 -26.86 -3.77
CA TRP A 397 20.67 -26.60 -4.31
C TRP A 397 21.07 -27.54 -5.44
N LEU A 398 20.60 -28.78 -5.45
CA LEU A 398 20.95 -29.80 -6.45
C LEU A 398 20.78 -29.34 -7.91
N PRO A 399 19.71 -28.63 -8.32
CA PRO A 399 19.56 -28.16 -9.69
C PRO A 399 20.67 -27.20 -10.16
N ARG A 400 21.40 -26.58 -9.22
CA ARG A 400 22.47 -25.62 -9.53
C ARG A 400 23.86 -26.26 -9.66
N CYS A 401 23.97 -27.57 -9.44
CA CYS A 401 25.23 -28.30 -9.59
C CYS A 401 25.53 -28.72 -11.04
N ALA A 402 24.59 -28.49 -11.96
CA ALA A 402 24.78 -28.76 -13.38
C ALA A 402 25.03 -27.44 -14.15
N PRO A 403 25.86 -27.46 -15.20
CA PRO A 403 26.05 -26.30 -16.05
C PRO A 403 24.73 -25.88 -16.67
N SER A 404 24.40 -24.58 -16.67
CA SER A 404 23.26 -24.08 -17.44
C SER A 404 23.54 -24.34 -18.92
N SER A 405 22.91 -25.36 -19.48
CA SER A 405 22.93 -25.60 -20.91
C SER A 405 22.40 -24.36 -21.61
N SER A 406 23.28 -23.63 -22.28
CA SER A 406 22.93 -22.49 -23.11
C SER A 406 22.00 -22.97 -24.22
N SER A 407 20.70 -22.66 -24.11
CA SER A 407 19.79 -22.80 -25.23
C SER A 407 20.13 -21.72 -26.26
N THR A 408 20.73 -22.16 -27.37
CA THR A 408 20.87 -21.41 -28.63
C THR A 408 19.52 -21.00 -29.21
#